data_AF-A0A6D2GCX8-F1
#
_entry.id   AF-A0A6D2GCX8-F1
#
_cell.length_a   1.000
_cell.length_b   1.000
_cell.length_c   1.000
_cell.angle_alpha   90.00
_cell.angle_beta   90.00
_cell.angle_gamma   90.00
#
_symmetry.space_group_name_H-M   'P 1'
#
loop_
_entity.id
_entity.type
_entity.pdbx_description
1 polymer ?
#
loop_
_entity_poly.entity_id
_entity_poly.type
_entity_poly.pdbx_seq_one_letter_code
_entity_poly.pdbx_strand_id
1 'polypeptide(L)'
;MQGKLSYEYLRTKFNEDTLEPTDDYFLLFFTYDEISYEVELLRKVTDHGIMFVPYGYQVNKKGYWNRVHSSTSYYNGYMDKNK
;
A
#
# COMPACT_ATOMS: atom_id res chain seq x y z
N MET A 1 8.14 -14.69 -14.46
CA MET A 1 7.64 -13.86 -13.33
C MET A 1 8.73 -12.99 -12.70
N GLN A 2 10.03 -13.32 -12.84
CA GLN A 2 11.11 -12.39 -12.51
C GLN A 2 11.02 -11.12 -13.38
N GLY A 3 10.96 -9.95 -12.75
CA GLY A 3 10.86 -8.63 -13.41
C GLY A 3 9.45 -8.11 -13.69
N LYS A 4 8.38 -8.85 -13.36
CA LYS A 4 6.97 -8.43 -13.61
C LYS A 4 6.20 -8.03 -12.35
N LEU A 5 6.89 -7.86 -11.22
CA LEU A 5 6.29 -7.52 -9.93
C LEU A 5 7.07 -6.37 -9.30
N SER A 6 6.39 -5.30 -8.96
CA SER A 6 6.95 -4.20 -8.16
C SER A 6 5.92 -3.75 -7.13
N TYR A 7 6.35 -2.99 -6.13
CA TYR A 7 5.43 -2.43 -5.16
C TYR A 7 5.84 -1.02 -4.76
N GLU A 8 4.86 -0.28 -4.25
CA GLU A 8 5.02 1.03 -3.64
C GLU A 8 4.41 0.99 -2.24
N TYR A 9 5.06 1.66 -1.30
CA TYR A 9 4.49 1.88 0.03
C TYR A 9 3.55 3.08 -0.03
N LEU A 10 2.31 2.93 0.45
CA LEU A 10 1.30 3.98 0.39
C LEU A 10 1.22 4.78 1.69
N ARG A 11 0.95 4.10 2.81
CA ARG A 11 0.67 4.75 4.11
C ARG A 11 0.70 3.76 5.28
N THR A 12 0.85 4.30 6.48
CA THR A 12 0.53 3.64 7.76
C THR A 12 -0.78 4.22 8.29
N LYS A 13 -1.64 3.37 8.81
CA LYS A 13 -2.74 3.77 9.70
C LYS A 13 -2.27 3.69 11.13
N PHE A 14 -2.54 4.74 11.90
CA PHE A 14 -2.21 4.81 13.31
C PHE A 14 -3.46 4.60 14.16
N ASN A 15 -3.28 4.03 15.35
CA ASN A 15 -4.29 4.08 16.39
C ASN A 15 -4.48 5.55 16.82
N GLU A 16 -5.72 6.02 16.90
CA GLU A 16 -6.00 7.44 17.18
C GLU A 16 -5.66 7.83 18.62
N ASP A 17 -5.74 6.88 19.56
CA ASP A 17 -5.48 7.11 20.98
C ASP A 17 -4.00 6.97 21.33
N THR A 18 -3.33 5.93 20.81
CA THR A 18 -1.94 5.62 21.17
C THR A 18 -0.91 6.20 20.19
N LEU A 19 -1.34 6.61 18.99
CA LEU A 19 -0.48 6.99 17.87
C LEU A 19 0.52 5.90 17.44
N GLU A 20 0.26 4.65 17.82
CA GLU A 20 1.05 3.51 17.40
C GLU A 20 0.64 3.07 16.00
N PRO A 21 1.59 2.63 15.15
CA PRO A 21 1.28 2.10 13.84
C PRO A 21 0.48 0.80 13.96
N THR A 22 -0.63 0.71 13.25
CA THR A 22 -1.52 -0.46 13.28
C THR A 22 -1.42 -1.28 12.00
N ASP A 23 -1.49 -0.62 10.85
CA ASP A 23 -1.67 -1.25 9.55
C ASP A 23 -0.85 -0.50 8.49
N ASP A 24 -0.03 -1.21 7.70
CA ASP A 24 0.71 -0.63 6.59
C ASP A 24 0.12 -1.05 5.25
N TYR A 25 -0.04 -0.09 4.35
CA TYR A 25 -0.66 -0.28 3.04
C TYR A 25 0.37 -0.16 1.94
N PHE A 26 0.29 -1.04 0.96
CA PHE A 26 1.17 -1.13 -0.20
C PHE A 26 0.34 -1.20 -1.48
N LEU A 27 0.86 -0.66 -2.58
CA LEU A 27 0.31 -0.85 -3.91
C LEU A 27 1.21 -1.81 -4.67
N LEU A 28 0.73 -3.01 -4.95
CA LEU A 28 1.43 -4.00 -5.75
C LEU A 28 1.10 -3.80 -7.23
N PHE A 29 2.11 -3.78 -8.08
CA PHE A 29 1.97 -3.71 -9.53
C PHE A 29 2.43 -5.01 -10.17
N PHE A 30 1.66 -5.49 -11.15
CA PHE A 30 2.03 -6.67 -11.91
C PHE A 30 1.55 -6.62 -13.35
N THR A 31 2.24 -7.34 -14.23
CA THR A 31 1.83 -7.47 -15.63
C THR A 31 1.33 -8.89 -15.91
N TYR A 32 0.10 -9.00 -16.41
CA TYR A 32 -0.51 -10.24 -16.86
C TYR A 32 -1.09 -10.02 -18.26
N ASP A 33 -0.80 -10.93 -19.19
CA ASP A 33 -1.27 -10.84 -20.58
C ASP A 33 -1.03 -9.46 -21.22
N GLU A 34 0.20 -8.94 -21.07
CA GLU A 34 0.64 -7.61 -21.54
C GLU A 34 -0.08 -6.40 -20.92
N ILE A 35 -1.07 -6.63 -20.05
CA ILE A 35 -1.80 -5.59 -19.33
C ILE A 35 -1.18 -5.41 -17.95
N SER A 36 -0.95 -4.16 -17.55
CA SER A 36 -0.47 -3.82 -16.22
C SER A 36 -1.62 -3.55 -15.27
N TYR A 37 -1.56 -4.18 -14.11
CA TYR A 37 -2.55 -4.13 -13.04
C TYR A 37 -1.92 -3.62 -11.75
N GLU A 38 -2.79 -3.22 -10.83
CA GLU A 38 -2.44 -2.84 -9.49
C GLU A 38 -3.48 -3.34 -8.47
N VAL A 39 -3.00 -3.63 -7.26
CA VAL A 39 -3.83 -4.06 -6.14
C VAL A 39 -3.29 -3.48 -4.84
N GLU A 40 -4.17 -2.90 -4.03
CA GLU A 40 -3.80 -2.42 -2.69
C GLU A 40 -3.73 -3.61 -1.73
N LEU A 41 -2.65 -3.68 -0.97
CA LEU A 41 -2.37 -4.73 0.01
C LEU A 41 -2.21 -4.12 1.38
N LEU A 42 -2.72 -4.83 2.38
CA LEU A 42 -2.47 -4.58 3.79
C LEU A 42 -1.40 -5.55 4.28
N ARG A 43 -0.34 -5.01 4.90
CA ARG A 43 0.68 -5.78 5.61
C ARG A 43 0.24 -5.97 7.06
N LYS A 44 0.01 -7.22 7.46
CA LYS A 44 -0.29 -7.62 8.83
C LYS A 44 0.91 -8.31 9.47
N VAL A 45 1.21 -7.91 10.70
CA VAL A 45 2.13 -8.65 11.57
C VAL A 45 1.30 -9.68 12.35
N THR A 46 1.71 -10.93 12.27
CA THR A 46 1.06 -12.07 12.94
C THR A 46 2.09 -12.81 13.79
N ASP A 47 1.64 -13.71 14.67
CA ASP A 47 2.52 -14.57 15.47
C ASP A 47 3.43 -15.47 14.61
N HIS A 48 3.09 -15.66 13.34
CA HIS A 48 3.85 -16.45 12.37
C HIS A 48 4.68 -15.60 11.39
N GLY A 49 4.79 -14.29 11.65
CA GLY A 49 5.52 -13.34 10.81
C GLY A 49 4.60 -12.43 9.98
N ILE A 50 5.12 -11.97 8.85
CA ILE A 50 4.46 -10.95 8.02
C ILE A 50 3.56 -11.61 6.97
N MET A 51 2.33 -11.13 6.87
CA MET A 51 1.38 -11.50 5.83
C MET A 51 0.95 -10.27 5.04
N PHE A 52 0.80 -10.41 3.72
CA PHE A 52 0.15 -9.43 2.86
C PHE A 52 -1.23 -9.94 2.45
N VAL A 53 -2.27 -9.15 2.69
CA VAL A 53 -3.64 -9.48 2.31
C VAL A 53 -4.22 -8.39 1.42
N PRO A 54 -5.06 -8.71 0.41
CA PRO A 54 -5.74 -7.69 -0.37
C PRO A 54 -6.55 -6.74 0.51
N TYR A 55 -6.36 -5.45 0.33
CA TYR A 55 -7.24 -4.44 0.92
C TYR A 55 -8.43 -4.25 0.00
N GLY A 56 -9.53 -4.94 0.32
CA GLY A 56 -10.70 -5.06 -0.56
C GLY A 56 -10.56 -6.19 -1.58
N TYR A 57 -11.45 -6.19 -2.57
CA TYR A 57 -11.60 -7.31 -3.53
C TYR A 57 -11.28 -6.92 -4.99
N GLN A 58 -10.61 -5.79 -5.21
CA GLN A 58 -10.47 -5.21 -6.55
C GLN A 58 -9.02 -5.23 -7.03
N VAL A 59 -8.82 -5.85 -8.20
CA VAL A 59 -7.64 -5.67 -9.03
C VAL A 59 -8.01 -4.65 -10.10
N ASN A 60 -7.23 -3.58 -10.20
CA ASN A 60 -7.48 -2.50 -11.15
C ASN A 60 -6.40 -2.43 -12.23
N LYS A 61 -6.70 -1.79 -13.36
CA LYS A 61 -5.66 -1.42 -14.32
C LYS A 61 -4.73 -0.38 -13.69
N LYS A 62 -3.43 -0.47 -14.01
CA LYS A 62 -2.41 0.46 -13.50
C LYS A 62 -2.83 1.93 -13.71
N GLY A 63 -2.69 2.75 -12.68
CA GLY A 63 -3.05 4.17 -12.66
C GLY A 63 -4.47 4.48 -12.15
N TYR A 64 -5.27 3.48 -11.81
CA TYR A 64 -6.58 3.66 -11.20
C TYR A 64 -6.49 4.33 -9.83
N TRP A 65 -5.57 3.86 -8.99
CA TRP A 65 -5.37 4.30 -7.61
C TRP A 65 -5.04 5.79 -7.57
N ASN A 66 -4.09 6.24 -8.38
CA ASN A 66 -3.72 7.67 -8.51
C ASN A 66 -4.88 8.54 -8.98
N ARG A 67 -5.74 8.00 -9.86
CA ARG A 67 -6.92 8.72 -10.36
C ARG A 67 -7.98 8.90 -9.28
N VAL A 68 -8.22 7.86 -8.48
CA VAL A 68 -9.24 7.88 -7.42
C VAL A 68 -8.76 8.62 -6.17
N HIS A 69 -7.48 8.54 -5.86
CA HIS A 69 -6.86 9.15 -4.67
C HIS A 69 -6.04 10.40 -5.01
N SER A 70 -6.38 11.11 -6.09
CA SER A 70 -5.64 12.28 -6.59
C SER A 70 -5.55 13.44 -5.59
N SER A 71 -6.47 13.50 -4.62
CA SER A 71 -6.47 14.46 -3.52
C SER A 71 -5.83 13.93 -2.23
N THR A 72 -5.52 12.64 -2.16
CA THR A 72 -4.94 12.02 -0.97
C THR A 72 -3.43 12.19 -1.00
N SER A 73 -2.99 13.41 -0.70
CA SER A 73 -1.59 13.68 -0.35
C SER A 73 -1.32 12.97 0.97
N TYR A 74 -0.80 11.74 0.92
CA TYR A 74 -0.40 11.04 2.12
C TYR A 74 0.81 11.77 2.73
N TYR A 75 0.53 12.45 3.84
CA TYR A 75 1.51 13.20 4.60
C TYR A 75 2.54 12.22 5.16
N ASN A 76 3.77 12.24 4.65
CA ASN A 76 4.92 11.60 5.26
C ASN A 76 5.31 12.36 6.54
N GLY A 77 4.42 12.35 7.55
CA GLY A 77 4.52 13.14 8.78
C GLY A 77 5.57 12.66 9.79
N TYR A 78 6.47 11.76 9.39
CA TYR A 78 7.51 11.20 10.27
C TYR A 78 8.93 11.63 9.89
N MET A 79 9.11 12.74 9.17
CA MET A 79 10.46 13.22 8.77
C MET A 79 10.81 14.65 9.20
N ASP A 80 10.06 15.33 10.08
CA ASP A 80 10.44 16.70 10.49
C ASP A 80 10.24 16.98 11.99
N LYS A 81 10.87 16.17 12.84
CA LYS A 81 11.08 16.50 14.27
C LYS A 81 12.56 16.67 14.65
N ASN A 82 13.44 16.96 13.71
CA ASN A 82 14.85 17.28 13.98
C ASN A 82 15.36 18.45 13.11
N LYS A 83 14.82 19.64 13.34
CA LYS A 83 15.47 20.91 12.97
C LYS A 83 15.40 21.90 14.11
#